data_AF-A0A8X7XPS5-F1
#
_entry.id   AF-A0A8X7XPS5-F1
#
_cell.length_a   1.000
_cell.length_b   1.000
_cell.length_c   1.000
_cell.angle_alpha   90.00
_cell.angle_beta   90.00
_cell.angle_gamma   90.00
#
_symmetry.space_group_name_H-M   'P 1'
#
loop_
_entity.id
_entity.type
_entity.pdbx_description
1 polymer ?
#
loop_
_entity_poly.entity_id
_entity_poly.type
_entity_poly.pdbx_seq_one_letter_code
_entity_poly.pdbx_strand_id
1 'polypeptide(L)'
;MAAGVSRHTFGQVQSKLFPFYFYGVLGSSFLNLAIYAVYHPRELLDTHESVQIGLFFASVVLAGLNAQWFGQTVTDTMMQMQEIEKEHRLGDEVGMKAKKEAYKTLQEKDPKYKSLRSTFFRYHGLSSLCNLLCVLCTGANLCYTALNLQTI
;
A
#
# COMPACT_ATOMS: atom_id res chain seq x y z
N MET A 1 0.16 14.22 -7.82
CA MET A 1 0.24 13.87 -9.26
C MET A 1 1.32 14.75 -9.89
N ALA A 2 2.20 14.19 -10.72
CA ALA A 2 3.17 14.99 -11.47
C ALA A 2 2.42 15.94 -12.40
N ALA A 3 2.80 17.23 -12.40
CA ALA A 3 2.04 18.29 -13.06
C ALA A 3 1.91 18.15 -14.60
N GLY A 4 2.65 17.22 -15.22
CA GLY A 4 2.69 17.01 -16.67
C GLY A 4 2.14 15.69 -17.18
N VAL A 5 1.44 14.89 -16.36
CA VAL A 5 0.96 13.55 -16.76
C VAL A 5 -0.54 13.41 -16.52
N SER A 6 -1.25 12.74 -17.44
CA SER A 6 -2.67 12.46 -17.29
C SER A 6 -2.93 11.48 -16.14
N ARG A 7 -4.15 11.50 -15.59
CA ARG A 7 -4.56 10.57 -14.51
C ARG A 7 -4.39 9.11 -14.95
N HIS A 8 -4.70 8.79 -16.20
CA HIS A 8 -4.62 7.43 -16.72
C HIS A 8 -3.18 6.96 -16.87
N THR A 9 -2.30 7.77 -17.46
CA THR A 9 -0.88 7.44 -17.59
C THR A 9 -0.23 7.27 -16.22
N PHE A 10 -0.56 8.13 -15.25
CA PHE A 10 -0.07 7.98 -13.89
C PHE A 10 -0.53 6.65 -13.26
N GLY A 11 -1.81 6.30 -13.41
CA GLY A 11 -2.34 5.01 -12.93
C GLY A 11 -1.68 3.80 -13.59
N GLN A 12 -1.35 3.88 -14.89
CA GLN A 12 -0.61 2.82 -15.59
C GLN A 12 0.81 2.63 -15.07
N VAL A 13 1.51 3.72 -14.75
CA VAL A 13 2.83 3.62 -14.11
C VAL A 13 2.69 2.99 -12.71
N GLN A 14 1.69 3.43 -11.94
CA GLN A 14 1.41 2.90 -10.60
C GLN A 14 1.10 1.40 -10.62
N SER A 15 0.32 0.90 -11.58
CA SER A 15 -0.02 -0.53 -11.67
C SER A 15 1.19 -1.43 -11.92
N LYS A 16 2.24 -0.88 -12.53
CA LYS A 16 3.51 -1.59 -12.73
C LYS A 16 4.43 -1.45 -11.53
N LEU A 17 4.49 -0.28 -10.90
CA LEU A 17 5.44 -0.01 -9.82
C LEU A 17 4.99 -0.58 -8.46
N PHE A 18 3.70 -0.51 -8.15
CA PHE A 18 3.18 -0.92 -6.84
C PHE A 18 3.39 -2.41 -6.53
N PRO A 19 3.25 -3.36 -7.48
CA PRO A 19 3.60 -4.75 -7.21
C PRO A 19 5.05 -4.90 -6.73
N PHE A 20 6.03 -4.34 -7.45
CA PHE A 20 7.44 -4.40 -7.03
C PHE A 20 7.65 -3.77 -5.66
N TYR A 21 7.02 -2.63 -5.40
CA TYR A 21 7.07 -1.99 -4.09
C TYR A 21 6.52 -2.90 -2.98
N PHE A 22 5.31 -3.45 -3.13
CA PHE A 22 4.69 -4.26 -2.07
C PHE A 22 5.41 -5.58 -1.82
N TYR A 23 5.87 -6.26 -2.88
CA TYR A 23 6.69 -7.46 -2.73
C TYR A 23 8.08 -7.16 -2.15
N GLY A 24 8.67 -6.01 -2.49
CA GLY A 24 9.91 -5.54 -1.87
C GLY A 24 9.74 -5.29 -0.37
N VAL A 25 8.66 -4.62 0.03
CA VAL A 25 8.31 -4.43 1.45
C VAL A 25 8.11 -5.78 2.13
N LEU A 26 7.33 -6.70 1.55
CA LEU A 26 7.13 -8.04 2.09
C LEU A 26 8.46 -8.80 2.28
N GLY A 27 9.32 -8.80 1.27
CA GLY A 27 10.63 -9.44 1.34
C GLY A 27 11.51 -8.85 2.44
N SER A 28 11.55 -7.51 2.54
CA SER A 28 12.33 -6.83 3.58
C SER A 28 11.78 -7.07 4.99
N SER A 29 10.46 -7.04 5.19
CA SER A 29 9.81 -7.35 6.47
C SER A 29 10.07 -8.81 6.88
N PHE A 30 10.00 -9.74 5.93
CA PHE A 30 10.30 -11.15 6.19
C PHE A 30 11.76 -11.35 6.57
N LEU A 31 12.69 -10.71 5.85
CA LEU A 31 14.12 -10.77 6.16
C LEU A 31 14.41 -10.22 7.56
N ASN A 32 13.81 -9.08 7.93
CA ASN A 32 13.95 -8.52 9.27
C ASN A 32 13.48 -9.49 10.36
N LEU A 33 12.29 -10.10 10.17
CA LEU A 33 11.77 -11.09 11.11
C LEU A 33 12.70 -12.32 11.20
N ALA A 34 13.17 -12.82 10.06
CA ALA A 34 14.03 -14.00 9.99
C ALA A 34 15.37 -13.75 10.70
N ILE A 35 16.03 -12.64 10.40
CA ILE A 35 17.27 -12.22 11.07
C ILE A 35 17.02 -12.10 12.57
N TYR A 36 15.98 -11.37 12.98
CA TYR A 36 15.69 -11.18 14.40
C TYR A 36 15.46 -12.51 15.13
N ALA A 37 14.71 -13.44 14.52
CA ALA A 37 14.42 -14.74 15.10
C ALA A 37 15.64 -15.69 15.17
N VAL A 38 16.62 -15.54 14.28
CA VAL A 38 17.87 -16.32 14.31
C VAL A 38 18.77 -15.87 15.46
N TYR A 39 18.83 -14.57 15.74
CA TYR A 39 19.72 -14.02 16.76
C TYR A 39 19.13 -13.96 18.18
N HIS A 40 17.82 -14.20 18.36
CA HIS A 40 17.16 -14.20 19.67
C HIS A 40 16.42 -15.53 19.92
N PRO A 41 17.07 -16.50 20.62
CA PRO A 41 16.49 -17.82 20.87
C PRO A 41 15.22 -17.75 21.74
N ARG A 42 14.17 -18.46 21.30
CA ARG A 42 12.80 -18.37 21.87
C ARG A 42 12.67 -18.80 23.34
N GLU A 43 13.61 -19.59 23.86
CA GLU A 43 13.56 -20.12 25.23
C GLU A 43 13.94 -19.08 26.30
N LEU A 44 14.35 -17.87 25.89
CA LEU A 44 14.81 -16.78 26.77
C LEU A 44 14.09 -15.44 26.51
N LEU A 45 12.99 -15.43 25.76
CA LEU A 45 12.38 -14.17 25.32
C LEU A 45 11.87 -13.34 26.49
N ASP A 46 12.54 -12.22 26.73
CA ASP A 46 12.02 -11.18 27.61
C ASP A 46 10.81 -10.48 26.97
N THR A 47 10.06 -9.72 27.78
CA THR A 47 8.89 -8.95 27.36
C THR A 47 9.24 -8.04 26.17
N HIS A 48 10.44 -7.45 26.18
CA HIS A 48 10.92 -6.58 25.12
C HIS A 48 11.11 -7.30 23.78
N GLU A 49 11.76 -8.47 23.80
CA GLU A 49 11.99 -9.25 22.59
C GLU A 49 10.68 -9.80 22.02
N SER A 50 9.75 -10.13 22.90
CA SER A 50 8.38 -10.54 22.54
C SER A 50 7.60 -9.43 21.84
N VAL A 51 7.78 -8.17 22.24
CA VAL A 51 7.18 -7.02 21.54
C VAL A 51 7.82 -6.83 20.17
N GLN A 52 9.15 -6.89 20.06
CA GLN A 52 9.85 -6.67 18.80
C GLN A 52 9.52 -7.73 17.74
N ILE A 53 9.51 -9.01 18.14
CA ILE A 53 9.14 -10.11 17.24
C ILE A 53 7.66 -10.00 16.82
N GLY A 54 6.78 -9.56 17.73
CA GLY A 54 5.37 -9.26 17.43
C GLY A 54 5.21 -8.15 16.39
N LEU A 55 5.99 -7.07 16.52
CA LEU A 55 6.00 -5.96 15.55
C LEU A 55 6.53 -6.39 14.18
N PHE A 56 7.60 -7.20 14.13
CA PHE A 56 8.10 -7.73 12.87
C PHE A 56 7.10 -8.67 12.21
N PHE A 57 6.47 -9.56 12.98
CA PHE A 57 5.43 -10.45 12.50
C PHE A 57 4.22 -9.67 11.96
N ALA A 58 3.75 -8.66 12.69
CA ALA A 58 2.68 -7.78 12.24
C ALA A 58 3.06 -7.09 10.91
N SER A 59 4.30 -6.60 10.78
CA SER A 59 4.79 -6.00 9.53
C SER A 59 4.76 -6.98 8.36
N VAL A 60 5.14 -8.25 8.56
CA VAL A 60 5.06 -9.31 7.53
C VAL A 60 3.62 -9.57 7.11
N VAL A 61 2.69 -9.70 8.07
CA VAL A 61 1.27 -9.94 7.77
C VAL A 61 0.67 -8.78 7.00
N LEU A 62 0.90 -7.53 7.44
CA LEU A 62 0.39 -6.32 6.78
C LEU A 62 0.99 -6.14 5.38
N ALA A 63 2.28 -6.40 5.20
CA ALA A 63 2.93 -6.37 3.89
C ALA A 63 2.39 -7.47 2.97
N GLY A 64 2.16 -8.67 3.51
CA GLY A 64 1.55 -9.80 2.79
C GLY A 64 0.13 -9.48 2.33
N LEU A 65 -0.68 -8.87 3.20
CA LEU A 65 -2.03 -8.43 2.87
C LEU A 65 -2.03 -7.43 1.68
N ASN A 66 -1.09 -6.50 1.70
CA ASN A 66 -0.90 -5.53 0.61
C ASN A 66 -0.44 -6.18 -0.70
N ALA A 67 0.58 -7.05 -0.65
CA ALA A 67 1.17 -7.66 -1.83
C ALA A 67 0.24 -8.66 -2.52
N GLN A 68 -0.52 -9.44 -1.74
CA GLN A 68 -1.34 -10.53 -2.26
C GLN A 68 -2.78 -10.12 -2.61
N TRP A 69 -3.40 -9.23 -1.83
CA TRP A 69 -4.84 -8.94 -1.99
C TRP A 69 -5.14 -7.46 -2.26
N PHE A 70 -4.72 -6.55 -1.37
CA PHE A 70 -5.19 -5.15 -1.46
C PHE A 70 -4.59 -4.41 -2.65
N GLY A 71 -3.29 -4.56 -2.91
CA GLY A 71 -2.64 -3.90 -4.05
C GLY A 71 -3.22 -4.33 -5.39
N GLN A 72 -3.50 -5.62 -5.56
CA GLN A 72 -4.13 -6.17 -6.76
C GLN A 72 -5.57 -5.63 -6.90
N THR A 73 -6.37 -5.67 -5.84
CA THR A 73 -7.77 -5.20 -5.85
C THR A 73 -7.86 -3.71 -6.21
N VAL A 74 -6.97 -2.87 -5.66
CA VAL A 74 -6.88 -1.44 -5.98
C VAL A 74 -6.55 -1.24 -7.45
N THR A 75 -5.59 -2.00 -7.97
CA THR A 75 -5.15 -1.90 -9.37
C THR A 75 -6.24 -2.32 -10.34
N ASP A 76 -6.89 -3.45 -10.09
CA ASP A 76 -7.97 -3.96 -10.96
C ASP A 76 -9.16 -3.02 -10.97
N THR A 77 -9.57 -2.54 -9.79
CA THR A 77 -10.68 -1.59 -9.69
C THR A 77 -10.35 -0.28 -10.39
N MET A 78 -9.11 0.21 -10.25
CA MET A 78 -8.65 1.41 -10.97
C MET A 78 -8.70 1.20 -12.49
N MET A 79 -8.25 0.06 -13.01
CA MET A 79 -8.27 -0.22 -14.44
C MET A 79 -9.70 -0.30 -14.99
N GLN A 80 -10.62 -0.95 -14.27
CA GLN A 80 -12.03 -1.00 -14.62
C GLN A 80 -12.68 0.39 -14.62
N MET A 81 -12.32 1.25 -13.65
CA MET A 81 -12.75 2.65 -13.66
C MET A 81 -12.21 3.40 -14.89
N GLN A 82 -10.93 3.19 -15.24
CA GLN A 82 -10.32 3.84 -16.39
C GLN A 82 -10.97 3.45 -17.72
N GLU A 83 -11.42 2.20 -17.88
CA GLU A 83 -12.19 1.77 -19.06
C GLU A 83 -13.49 2.58 -19.20
N ILE A 84 -14.28 2.67 -18.13
CA ILE A 84 -15.52 3.46 -18.12
C ILE A 84 -15.19 4.94 -18.40
N GLU A 85 -14.15 5.48 -17.76
CA GLU A 85 -13.72 6.87 -18.02
C GLU A 85 -13.41 7.10 -19.52
N LYS A 86 -12.77 6.15 -20.21
CA LYS A 86 -12.47 6.24 -21.65
C LYS A 86 -13.72 6.23 -22.52
N GLU A 87 -14.71 5.39 -22.20
CA GLU A 87 -16.01 5.37 -22.90
C GLU A 87 -16.69 6.74 -22.86
N HIS A 88 -16.47 7.49 -21.78
CA HIS A 88 -16.98 8.85 -21.57
C HIS A 88 -16.01 9.97 -22.00
N ARG A 89 -14.91 9.65 -22.70
CA ARG A 89 -13.88 10.62 -23.15
C ARG A 89 -13.24 11.40 -21.99
N LEU A 90 -13.01 10.71 -20.87
CA LEU A 90 -12.31 11.18 -19.67
C LEU A 90 -11.02 10.39 -19.48
N GLY A 91 -10.05 10.98 -18.77
CA GLY A 91 -8.81 10.28 -18.37
C GLY A 91 -7.51 10.81 -18.95
N ASP A 92 -7.56 11.34 -20.17
CA ASP A 92 -6.38 11.88 -20.90
C ASP A 92 -6.03 13.32 -20.52
N GLU A 93 -6.92 13.98 -19.76
CA GLU A 93 -6.71 15.34 -19.31
C GLU A 93 -5.49 15.46 -18.40
N VAL A 94 -4.69 16.51 -18.64
CA VAL A 94 -3.57 16.87 -17.77
C VAL A 94 -4.06 17.84 -16.70
N GLY A 95 -3.76 17.51 -15.44
CA GLY A 95 -4.07 18.38 -14.30
C GLY A 95 -5.20 17.86 -13.40
N MET A 96 -5.02 18.07 -12.10
CA MET A 96 -5.81 17.42 -11.04
C MET A 96 -7.28 17.86 -10.95
N LYS A 97 -7.64 19.00 -11.55
CA LYS A 97 -9.01 19.56 -11.56
C LYS A 97 -9.67 19.54 -12.93
N ALA A 98 -8.99 19.02 -13.95
CA ALA A 98 -9.55 18.97 -15.29
C ALA A 98 -10.83 18.12 -15.29
N LYS A 99 -11.88 18.62 -15.96
CA LYS A 99 -13.17 17.94 -16.14
C LYS A 99 -13.85 17.45 -14.84
N LYS A 100 -13.64 18.12 -13.70
CA LYS A 100 -14.25 17.77 -12.40
C LYS A 100 -15.78 17.54 -12.48
N GLU A 101 -16.51 18.41 -13.17
CA GLU A 101 -17.97 18.29 -13.32
C GLU A 101 -18.38 17.07 -14.16
N ALA A 102 -17.58 16.70 -15.16
CA ALA A 102 -17.84 15.50 -15.96
C ALA A 102 -17.63 14.22 -15.13
N TYR A 103 -16.60 14.19 -14.29
CA TYR A 103 -16.37 13.09 -13.34
C TYR A 103 -17.48 12.97 -12.30
N LYS A 104 -18.00 14.11 -11.80
CA LYS A 104 -19.14 14.13 -10.88
C LYS A 104 -20.40 13.60 -11.56
N THR A 105 -20.66 14.06 -12.78
CA THR A 105 -21.79 13.60 -13.59
C THR A 105 -21.70 12.09 -13.87
N LEU A 106 -20.51 11.59 -14.21
CA LEU A 106 -20.27 10.16 -14.40
C LEU A 106 -20.57 9.36 -13.13
N GLN A 107 -20.12 9.85 -11.97
CA GLN A 107 -20.39 9.23 -10.68
C GLN A 107 -21.89 9.19 -10.32
N GLU A 108 -22.65 10.21 -10.70
CA GLU A 108 -24.09 10.27 -10.44
C GLU A 108 -24.90 9.41 -11.40
N LYS A 109 -24.50 9.34 -12.67
CA LYS A 109 -25.24 8.66 -13.74
C LYS A 109 -24.89 7.18 -13.90
N ASP A 110 -23.65 6.78 -13.62
CA ASP A 110 -23.21 5.39 -13.76
C ASP A 110 -23.10 4.69 -12.39
N PRO A 111 -24.04 3.78 -12.06
CA PRO A 111 -24.02 3.05 -10.80
C PRO A 111 -22.84 2.07 -10.69
N LYS A 112 -22.36 1.52 -11.82
CA LYS A 112 -21.19 0.64 -11.86
C LYS A 112 -19.94 1.42 -11.52
N TYR A 113 -19.74 2.58 -12.15
CA TYR A 113 -18.61 3.47 -11.84
C TYR A 113 -18.63 3.93 -10.37
N LYS A 114 -19.80 4.30 -9.84
CA LYS A 114 -19.95 4.67 -8.42
C LYS A 114 -19.55 3.53 -7.48
N SER A 115 -19.98 2.31 -7.77
CA SER A 115 -19.63 1.12 -7.00
C SER A 115 -18.12 0.85 -7.04
N LEU A 116 -17.52 0.84 -8.24
CA LEU A 116 -16.08 0.67 -8.41
C LEU A 116 -15.28 1.74 -7.67
N ARG A 117 -15.70 3.01 -7.77
CA ARG A 117 -15.06 4.11 -7.04
C ARG A 117 -15.08 3.90 -5.52
N SER A 118 -16.20 3.45 -4.97
CA SER A 118 -16.32 3.13 -3.54
C SER A 118 -15.35 2.00 -3.14
N THR A 119 -15.34 0.92 -3.91
CA THR A 119 -14.41 -0.21 -3.72
C THR A 119 -12.96 0.24 -3.78
N PHE A 120 -12.60 1.04 -4.78
CA PHE A 120 -11.25 1.59 -4.95
C PHE A 120 -10.83 2.37 -3.69
N PHE A 121 -11.64 3.32 -3.23
CA PHE A 121 -11.28 4.13 -2.06
C PHE A 121 -11.15 3.30 -0.78
N ARG A 122 -12.04 2.32 -0.59
CA ARG A 122 -11.99 1.44 0.58
C ARG A 122 -10.71 0.61 0.62
N TYR A 123 -10.38 -0.08 -0.47
CA TYR A 123 -9.17 -0.91 -0.53
C TYR A 123 -7.89 -0.07 -0.61
N HIS A 124 -7.92 1.10 -1.25
CA HIS A 124 -6.79 2.02 -1.26
C HIS A 124 -6.49 2.57 0.14
N GLY A 125 -7.54 2.92 0.89
CA GLY A 125 -7.41 3.34 2.29
C GLY A 125 -6.87 2.22 3.16
N LEU A 126 -7.40 1.00 3.02
CA LEU A 126 -6.92 -0.17 3.76
C LEU A 126 -5.45 -0.49 3.43
N SER A 127 -5.09 -0.43 2.14
CA SER A 127 -3.72 -0.66 1.70
C SER A 127 -2.73 0.38 2.26
N SER A 128 -3.15 1.65 2.24
CA SER A 128 -2.38 2.76 2.81
C SER A 128 -2.21 2.61 4.32
N LEU A 129 -3.24 2.16 5.03
CA LEU A 129 -3.18 1.89 6.47
C LEU A 129 -2.21 0.74 6.78
N CYS A 130 -2.28 -0.37 6.04
CA CYS A 130 -1.31 -1.46 6.18
C CYS A 130 0.12 -0.97 5.96
N ASN A 131 0.33 -0.14 4.94
CA ASN A 131 1.65 0.43 4.65
C ASN A 131 2.15 1.35 5.77
N LEU A 132 1.29 2.22 6.30
CA LEU A 132 1.62 3.09 7.43
C LEU A 132 1.97 2.27 8.68
N LEU A 133 1.19 1.25 9.00
CA LEU A 133 1.45 0.37 10.14
C LEU A 133 2.77 -0.40 9.95
N CYS A 134 3.09 -0.89 8.75
CA CYS A 134 4.41 -1.47 8.47
C CYS A 134 5.56 -0.51 8.77
N VAL A 135 5.44 0.76 8.37
CA VAL A 135 6.43 1.81 8.67
C VAL A 135 6.55 2.03 10.18
N LEU A 136 5.43 2.09 10.90
CA LEU A 136 5.43 2.26 12.35
C LEU A 136 6.06 1.08 13.07
N CYS A 137 5.68 -0.16 12.72
CA CYS A 137 6.27 -1.37 13.30
C CYS A 137 7.77 -1.46 13.06
N THR A 138 8.20 -1.22 11.82
CA THR A 138 9.62 -1.28 11.45
C THR A 138 10.41 -0.14 12.10
N GLY A 139 9.86 1.07 12.11
CA GLY A 139 10.47 2.24 12.75
C GLY A 139 10.60 2.08 14.26
N ALA A 140 9.57 1.57 14.94
CA ALA A 140 9.63 1.27 16.37
C ALA A 140 10.71 0.22 16.68
N ASN A 141 10.80 -0.86 15.88
CA ASN A 141 11.85 -1.85 16.02
C ASN A 141 13.24 -1.28 15.79
N LEU A 142 13.40 -0.40 14.81
CA LEU A 142 14.67 0.29 14.55
C LEU A 142 15.07 1.19 15.71
N CYS A 143 14.16 2.01 16.22
CA CYS A 143 14.40 2.87 17.38
C CYS A 143 14.78 2.04 18.61
N TYR A 144 14.07 0.95 18.87
CA TYR A 144 14.37 0.09 20.00
C TYR A 144 15.77 -0.54 19.89
N THR A 145 16.11 -1.05 18.70
CA THR A 145 17.44 -1.63 18.43
C THR A 145 18.54 -0.58 18.59
N ALA A 146 18.33 0.64 18.07
CA ALA A 146 19.31 1.72 18.18
C ALA A 146 19.55 2.17 19.62
N LEU A 147 18.50 2.24 20.45
CA LEU A 147 18.61 2.65 21.86
C LEU A 147 19.30 1.59 22.74
N ASN A 148 19.22 0.32 22.35
CA ASN A 148 19.82 -0.79 23.08
C ASN A 148 21.10 -1.33 22.41
N LEU A 149 21.58 -0.65 21.37
CA LEU A 149 22.84 -0.99 20.73
C LEU A 149 23.97 -0.63 21.71
N GLN A 150 24.51 -1.62 22.42
CA GLN A 150 25.75 -1.43 23.16
C GLN A 150 26.87 -1.22 22.13
N THR A 151 27.40 0.01 22.07
CA THR A 151 28.65 0.28 21.35
C THR A 151 29.73 -0.63 21.92
N ILE A 152 30.28 -1.49 21.06
CA ILE A 152 31.52 -2.24 21.30
C ILE A 152 32.66 -1.23 21.52
#